data_AF-A0A7X4B6L1-F1
#
_entry.id   AF-A0A7X4B6L1-F1
#
_cell.length_a   1.000
_cell.length_b   1.000
_cell.length_c   1.000
_cell.angle_alpha   90.00
_cell.angle_beta   90.00
_cell.angle_gamma   90.00
#
_symmetry.space_group_name_H-M   'P 1'
#
loop_
_entity.id
_entity.type
_entity.pdbx_description
1 polymer ?
#
loop_
_entity_poly.entity_id
_entity_poly.type
_entity_poly.pdbx_seq_one_letter_code
_entity_poly.pdbx_strand_id
1 'polypeptide(L)' 'MVKREDLLRPEMNEVVKEAREMRMKISEECGHDLNRLIAYYQKVGEEMRKSGKYKFVEPEPSSERPASKEEAAD' A
#
# COMPACT_ATOMS: atom_id res chain seq x y z
N MET A 1 12.49 9.09 9.14
CA MET A 1 13.04 7.75 8.82
C MET A 1 12.73 6.86 10.02
N VAL A 2 11.79 5.92 9.88
CA VAL A 2 11.39 5.03 10.99
C VAL A 2 12.51 4.00 11.19
N LYS A 3 13.05 3.88 12.41
CA LYS A 3 14.11 2.91 12.70
C LYS A 3 13.50 1.53 12.85
N ARG A 4 14.24 0.45 12.54
CA ARG A 4 13.72 -0.92 12.69
C ARG A 4 13.31 -1.23 14.13
N GLU A 5 13.96 -0.59 15.12
CA GLU A 5 13.56 -0.69 16.53
C GLU A 5 12.16 -0.13 16.80
N ASP A 6 11.70 0.86 16.02
CA ASP A 6 10.37 1.45 16.18
C ASP A 6 9.25 0.52 15.70
N LEU A 7 9.55 -0.42 14.79
CA LEU A 7 8.61 -1.47 14.35
C LEU A 7 8.37 -2.56 15.40
N LEU A 8 9.20 -2.62 16.45
CA LEU A 8 9.05 -3.55 17.58
C LEU A 8 8.27 -2.94 18.75
N ARG A 9 7.82 -1.68 18.64
CA ARG A 9 6.97 -1.06 19.65
C ARG A 9 5.59 -1.73 19.64
N PRO A 10 5.06 -2.17 20.79
CA PRO A 10 3.73 -2.80 20.87
C PRO A 10 2.61 -1.94 20.25
N GLU A 11 2.69 -0.62 20.39
CA GLU A 11 1.73 0.33 19.81
C GLU A 11 1.75 0.32 18.26
N MET A 12 2.91 0.09 17.64
CA MET A 12 3.00 -0.06 16.19
C MET A 12 2.42 -1.38 15.71
N ASN A 13 2.41 -2.42 16.55
CA ASN A 13 1.75 -3.68 16.22
C ASN A 13 0.23 -3.51 16.10
N GLU A 14 -0.39 -2.71 16.97
CA GLU A 14 -1.84 -2.44 16.90
C GLU A 14 -2.20 -1.61 15.66
N VAL A 15 -1.45 -0.56 15.34
CA VAL A 15 -1.68 0.24 14.11
C VAL A 15 -1.49 -0.61 12.85
N VAL A 16 -0.47 -1.47 12.83
CA VAL A 16 -0.23 -2.39 11.70
C VAL A 16 -1.34 -3.43 11.59
N LYS A 17 -1.84 -3.94 12.71
CA LYS A 17 -2.96 -4.88 12.75
C LYS A 17 -4.23 -4.24 12.23
N GLU A 18 -4.56 -3.04 12.69
CA GLU A 18 -5.73 -2.28 12.22
C GLU A 18 -5.64 -2.01 10.70
N ALA A 19 -4.47 -1.57 10.22
CA ALA A 19 -4.25 -1.37 8.79
C ALA A 19 -4.42 -2.67 7.98
N ARG A 20 -3.99 -3.82 8.52
CA ARG A 20 -4.17 -5.13 7.89
C ARG A 20 -5.66 -5.52 7.86
N GLU A 21 -6.39 -5.33 8.95
CA GLU A 21 -7.82 -5.61 9.03
C GLU A 21 -8.62 -4.76 8.03
N MET A 22 -8.31 -3.45 7.95
CA MET A 22 -8.93 -2.57 6.95
C MET A 22 -8.64 -3.04 5.52
N ARG A 23 -7.39 -3.43 5.21
CA ARG A 23 -7.03 -3.96 3.89
C ARG A 23 -7.80 -5.24 3.56
N MET A 24 -8.00 -6.13 4.53
CA MET A 24 -8.76 -7.36 4.33
C MET A 24 -10.22 -7.06 3.97
N LYS A 25 -10.88 -6.17 4.72
CA LYS A 25 -12.25 -5.73 4.43
C LYS A 25 -12.39 -5.12 3.04
N ILE A 26 -11.47 -4.22 2.66
CA ILE A 26 -11.45 -3.62 1.31
C ILE A 26 -11.25 -4.70 0.24
N SER A 27 -10.39 -5.69 0.50
CA SER A 27 -10.17 -6.81 -0.43
C SER A 27 -11.43 -7.65 -0.62
N GLU A 28 -12.16 -7.95 0.46
CA GLU A 28 -13.45 -8.65 0.42
C GLU A 28 -14.49 -7.86 -0.38
N GLU A 29 -14.61 -6.55 -0.14
CA GLU A 29 -15.51 -5.66 -0.90
C GLU A 29 -15.16 -5.60 -2.39
N CYS A 30 -13.87 -5.70 -2.73
CA CYS A 30 -13.40 -5.78 -4.11
C CYS A 30 -13.54 -7.18 -4.74
N GLY A 31 -14.04 -8.18 -4.00
CA GLY A 31 -14.13 -9.57 -4.45
C GLY A 31 -12.78 -10.24 -4.64
N HIS A 32 -11.78 -9.81 -3.87
CA HIS A 32 -10.36 -10.20 -3.98
C HIS A 32 -9.75 -9.97 -5.38
N ASP A 33 -10.38 -9.13 -6.21
CA ASP A 33 -9.87 -8.78 -7.53
C ASP A 33 -8.84 -7.65 -7.44
N LEU A 34 -7.65 -7.89 -7.97
CA LEU A 34 -6.53 -6.95 -7.88
C LEU A 34 -6.78 -5.65 -8.65
N ASN A 35 -7.43 -5.72 -9.81
CA ASN A 35 -7.69 -4.53 -10.63
C ASN A 35 -8.71 -3.61 -9.95
N ARG A 36 -9.77 -4.20 -9.37
CA ARG A 36 -10.76 -3.47 -8.56
C ARG A 36 -10.13 -2.84 -7.32
N LEU A 37 -9.23 -3.57 -6.65
CA LEU A 37 -8.50 -3.05 -5.49
C LEU A 37 -7.62 -1.86 -5.85
N ILE A 38 -6.88 -1.92 -6.96
CA ILE A 38 -6.07 -0.81 -7.47
C ILE A 38 -6.95 0.40 -7.79
N ALA A 39 -8.05 0.19 -8.52
CA ALA A 39 -8.99 1.26 -8.86
C ALA A 39 -9.60 1.92 -7.61
N TYR A 40 -9.95 1.11 -6.59
CA TYR A 40 -10.43 1.61 -5.30
C TYR A 40 -9.41 2.54 -4.64
N TYR A 41 -8.15 2.11 -4.51
CA TYR A 41 -7.10 2.93 -3.88
C TYR A 41 -6.78 4.20 -4.67
N GLN A 42 -6.80 4.14 -6.01
CA GLN A 42 -6.63 5.32 -6.85
C GLN A 42 -7.73 6.35 -6.59
N LYS A 43 -9.00 5.91 -6.58
CA LYS A 43 -10.16 6.77 -6.30
C LYS A 43 -10.06 7.42 -4.92
N VAL A 44 -9.78 6.63 -3.87
CA VAL A 44 -9.59 7.16 -2.51
C VAL A 44 -8.45 8.17 -2.47
N GLY A 45 -7.32 7.87 -3.14
CA GLY A 45 -6.20 8.80 -3.24
C GLY A 45 -6.57 10.13 -3.91
N GLU A 46 -7.37 10.09 -4.97
CA GLU A 46 -7.88 11.31 -5.62
C GLU A 46 -8.81 12.13 -4.71
N GLU A 47 -9.73 11.48 -4.00
CA GLU A 47 -10.63 12.14 -3.05
C GLU A 47 -9.84 12.80 -1.92
N MET A 48 -8.83 12.11 -1.40
CA MET A 48 -7.96 12.66 -0.35
C MET A 48 -7.11 13.83 -0.86
N ARG A 49 -6.63 13.79 -2.10
CA ARG A 49 -5.94 14.94 -2.74
C ARG A 49 -6.89 16.14 -2.87
N LYS A 50 -8.10 15.90 -3.36
CA LYS A 50 -9.14 16.94 -3.52
C LYS A 50 -9.53 17.58 -2.19
N SER A 51 -9.45 16.84 -1.08
CA SER A 51 -9.77 17.36 0.25
C SER A 51 -8.81 18.46 0.74
N GLY A 52 -7.58 18.55 0.20
CA GLY A 52 -6.55 19.48 0.67
C GLY A 52 -6.00 19.19 2.07
N LYS A 53 -6.53 18.19 2.78
CA LYS A 53 -6.14 17.85 4.16
C LYS A 53 -4.74 17.23 4.26
N TYR A 54 -4.25 16.63 3.17
CA TYR A 54 -3.01 15.88 3.16
C TYR A 54 -2.05 16.42 2.10
N LYS A 55 -0.77 16.51 2.43
CA LYS A 55 0.30 16.79 1.46
C LYS A 55 0.74 15.47 0.83
N PHE A 56 0.38 15.28 -0.43
CA PHE A 56 0.85 14.13 -1.20
C PHE A 56 2.27 14.38 -1.67
N VAL A 57 3.14 13.37 -1.51
CA VAL A 57 4.49 13.38 -2.08
C VAL A 57 4.37 12.73 -3.44
N GLU A 58 4.78 13.43 -4.49
CA GLU A 58 4.89 12.83 -5.82
C GLU A 58 6.01 11.79 -5.78
N PRO A 59 5.77 10.57 -6.28
CA PRO A 59 6.83 9.59 -6.36
C PRO A 59 7.90 10.11 -7.31
N GLU A 60 9.14 10.21 -6.83
CA GLU A 60 10.31 10.36 -7.70
C GLU A 60 10.24 9.26 -8.78
N PRO A 61 10.52 9.57 -10.06
CA PRO A 61 10.50 8.57 -11.12
C PRO A 61 11.50 7.47 -10.76
N SER A 62 10.98 6.31 -10.34
CA SER A 62 11.82 5.21 -9.87
C SER A 62 12.69 4.70 -11.02
N SER A 63 14.00 4.92 -10.92
CA SER A 63 14.95 4.09 -11.65
C SER A 63 14.83 2.65 -11.13
N GLU A 64 14.40 1.75 -12.01
CA GLU A 64 14.59 0.30 -11.94
C GLU A 64 13.72 -0.48 -10.94
N ARG A 65 12.65 -1.08 -11.49
CA ARG A 65 12.18 -2.40 -11.04
C ARG A 65 13.20 -3.43 -11.56
N PRO A 66 13.80 -4.31 -10.73
CA PRO A 66 14.52 -5.45 -11.27
C PRO A 66 13.51 -6.34 -11.99
N ALA A 67 13.72 -6.53 -13.30
CA ALA A 67 13.01 -7.52 -14.08
C ALA A 67 13.15 -8.88 -13.38
N SER A 68 12.01 -9.49 -13.06
CA SER A 68 11.95 -10.91 -12.71
C SER A 68 12.61 -11.71 -13.82
N LYS A 69 13.79 -12.29 -13.54
CA LYS A 69 14.37 -13.33 -14.40
C LYS A 69 13.45 -14.53 -14.33
N GLU A 70 12.95 -14.92 -15.49
CA GLU A 70 12.34 -16.21 -15.77
C GLU A 70 13.29 -17.33 -15.35
N GLU A 71 12.75 -18.29 -14.57
CA GLU A 71 13.29 -19.64 -14.49
C GLU A 71 13.21 -20.27 -15.89
N ALA A 72 14.36 -20.54 -16.50
CA ALA A 72 14.49 -21.54 -17.55
C ALA A 72 15.25 -22.72 -16.95
N ALA A 73 14.55 -23.85 -16.90
CA ALA A 73 15.08 -25.15 -16.57
C ALA A 73 16.15 -25.59 -17.60
N ASP A 74 17.21 -26.22 -17.10
CA ASP A 74 17.88 -27.36 -17.73
C ASP A 74 18.40 -28.29 -16.63
#